data_AF-A0A4S4M7W7-F1
#
_entry.id   AF-A0A4S4M7W7-F1
#
_cell.length_a   1.000
_cell.length_b   1.000
_cell.length_c   1.000
_cell.angle_alpha   90.00
_cell.angle_beta   90.00
_cell.angle_gamma   90.00
#
_symmetry.space_group_name_H-M   'P 1'
#
loop_
_entity.id
_entity.type
_entity.pdbx_description
1 polymer ?
#
loop_
_entity_poly.entity_id
_entity_poly.type
_entity_poly.pdbx_seq_one_letter_code
_entity_poly.pdbx_strand_id
1 'polypeptide(L)'
;MNTRELQLMFIDNRDIPGGPIAYELTQYSSPVLATTNCIAIIAGWLADGFLLYRCMVIFHLKFYIVTLPILLYLGSISMGILFLFQASRPGASLFNRLSINFGIPYFSLSASLNVVIAILITSRLLLFRRTLHRALGSAQASSIPYISIAAMVVESSLLYAITSLLFVIPYGANSHVSNLFLPVLSQAPVIASMLIILRVAKRRAWDARTMTTPMSTGMKVEGLAFAQGTTDSNYPTGDRELGEIQLHLRPQGSFSAANGTPSSMSDPHTQIMSTPRVVEGTIPFEVGDETFHTWYKLVGDLTSAKRPPLVVLHGGPGSSHDYMLPLTDLANRSPPLPIIFYDQIGSARSTHLPSKPAEFWTIDLFVSELENLIAYFNISESFDLIGQSWGSQLAAEFIARKQPTGLRRLILANGLASASLRNEARSKLMLTLPEDVQETIKRHDKEGTTLAPEYKAAWHVFYAKYACRMDPLPHEVVYTLEQMDDDEGGAVVLDNMRKNILEYDWDVTDRIHLIRVPTLIINGEYDYMTDEVCAPFFWKIDRVKWVKFALSSHMPQWEERERYMEVVDGFLGQA
;
A
#
# COMPACT_ATOMS: atom_id res chain seq x y z
N MET A 1 -6.77 43.05 -9.02
CA MET A 1 -6.65 44.14 -10.01
C MET A 1 -5.53 43.78 -10.97
N ASN A 2 -5.74 43.91 -12.28
CA ASN A 2 -4.67 43.64 -13.25
C ASN A 2 -3.77 44.89 -13.41
N THR A 3 -2.57 44.73 -13.98
CA THR A 3 -1.59 45.82 -14.11
C THR A 3 -2.10 46.99 -14.95
N ARG A 4 -2.99 46.71 -15.91
CA ARG A 4 -3.60 47.74 -16.78
C ARG A 4 -4.59 48.62 -16.01
N GLU A 5 -5.40 48.04 -15.14
CA GLU A 5 -6.32 48.77 -14.26
C GLU A 5 -5.54 49.65 -13.27
N LEU A 6 -4.42 49.16 -12.72
CA LEU A 6 -3.55 49.97 -11.86
C LEU A 6 -2.93 51.15 -12.61
N GLN A 7 -2.50 50.96 -13.86
CA GLN A 7 -2.03 52.06 -14.72
C GLN A 7 -3.16 53.05 -14.98
N LEU A 8 -4.34 52.58 -15.39
CA LEU A 8 -5.50 53.43 -15.67
C LEU A 8 -5.88 54.26 -14.44
N MET A 9 -5.84 53.65 -13.27
CA MET A 9 -6.20 54.25 -11.99
C MET A 9 -5.16 55.25 -11.47
N PHE A 10 -3.87 54.89 -11.46
CA PHE A 10 -2.82 55.69 -10.81
C PHE A 10 -1.99 56.56 -11.76
N ILE A 11 -2.04 56.32 -13.07
CA ILE A 11 -1.28 57.07 -14.08
C ILE A 11 -2.25 57.85 -14.98
N ASP A 12 -3.13 57.16 -15.69
CA ASP A 12 -3.90 57.77 -16.77
C ASP A 12 -5.08 58.62 -16.26
N ASN A 13 -5.73 58.20 -15.16
CA ASN A 13 -6.92 58.86 -14.59
C ASN A 13 -6.72 59.33 -13.15
N ARG A 14 -5.48 59.59 -12.75
CA ARG A 14 -5.13 59.97 -11.38
C ARG A 14 -5.80 61.27 -10.89
N ASP A 15 -6.13 62.16 -11.82
CA ASP A 15 -6.63 63.51 -11.56
C ASP A 15 -8.18 63.59 -11.53
N ILE A 16 -8.88 62.45 -11.56
CA ILE A 16 -10.34 62.39 -11.39
C ILE A 16 -10.75 62.96 -10.02
N PRO A 17 -11.87 63.70 -9.91
CA PRO A 17 -12.40 64.15 -8.62
C PRO A 17 -12.62 62.99 -7.65
N GLY A 18 -11.95 63.03 -6.49
CA GLY A 18 -11.93 61.92 -5.51
C GLY A 18 -10.75 60.94 -5.68
N GLY A 19 -9.89 61.18 -6.66
CA GLY A 19 -8.62 60.48 -6.88
C GLY A 19 -8.77 59.06 -7.44
N PRO A 20 -7.66 58.30 -7.45
CA PRO A 20 -7.60 56.94 -8.01
C PRO A 20 -8.67 55.99 -7.44
N ILE A 21 -8.99 56.08 -6.15
CA ILE A 21 -9.99 55.22 -5.49
C ILE A 21 -11.41 55.53 -6.00
N ALA A 22 -11.72 56.80 -6.29
CA ALA A 22 -13.00 57.16 -6.87
C ALA A 22 -13.15 56.60 -8.29
N TYR A 23 -12.07 56.62 -9.09
CA TYR A 23 -12.05 55.96 -10.40
C TYR A 23 -12.34 54.46 -10.27
N GLU A 24 -11.67 53.76 -9.35
CA GLU A 24 -11.89 52.33 -9.11
C GLU A 24 -13.36 52.01 -8.79
N LEU A 25 -14.00 52.81 -7.93
CA LEU A 25 -15.42 52.63 -7.58
C LEU A 25 -16.36 52.82 -8.79
N THR A 26 -16.02 53.70 -9.73
CA THR A 26 -16.82 53.88 -10.97
C THR A 26 -16.64 52.75 -11.97
N GLN A 27 -15.44 52.14 -12.01
CA GLN A 27 -15.12 51.02 -12.90
C GLN A 27 -15.39 49.65 -12.26
N TYR A 28 -15.97 49.63 -11.07
CA TYR A 28 -16.06 48.41 -10.26
C TYR A 28 -16.95 47.33 -10.89
N SER A 29 -18.03 47.75 -11.57
CA SER A 29 -18.92 46.88 -12.32
C SER A 29 -18.46 46.62 -13.76
N SER A 30 -17.22 47.01 -14.13
CA SER A 30 -16.68 46.72 -15.45
C SER A 30 -16.57 45.20 -15.65
N PRO A 31 -16.73 44.69 -16.90
CA PRO A 31 -16.61 43.26 -17.17
C PRO A 31 -15.28 42.66 -16.71
N VAL A 32 -14.20 43.43 -16.75
CA VAL A 32 -12.86 43.00 -16.36
C VAL A 32 -12.75 42.77 -14.85
N LEU A 33 -13.22 43.72 -14.04
CA LEU A 33 -13.17 43.57 -12.59
C LEU A 33 -14.19 42.55 -12.08
N ALA A 34 -15.39 42.53 -12.66
CA ALA A 34 -16.41 41.52 -12.37
C ALA A 34 -15.87 40.10 -12.66
N THR A 35 -15.22 39.88 -13.81
CA THR A 35 -14.60 38.58 -14.14
C THR A 35 -13.51 38.21 -13.13
N THR A 36 -12.69 39.17 -12.71
CA THR A 36 -11.64 38.95 -11.71
C THR A 36 -12.22 38.49 -10.37
N ASN A 37 -13.31 39.13 -9.92
CA ASN A 37 -14.01 38.76 -8.70
C ASN A 37 -14.64 37.36 -8.81
N CYS A 38 -15.26 37.04 -9.94
CA CYS A 38 -15.80 35.70 -10.20
C CYS A 38 -14.73 34.62 -10.12
N ILE A 39 -13.57 34.83 -10.75
CA ILE A 39 -12.45 33.88 -10.70
C ILE A 39 -11.98 33.65 -9.26
N ALA A 40 -11.85 34.72 -8.47
CA ALA A 40 -11.41 34.61 -7.07
C ALA A 40 -12.38 33.79 -6.22
N ILE A 41 -13.69 34.00 -6.38
CA ILE A 41 -14.73 33.26 -5.64
C ILE A 41 -14.79 31.80 -6.09
N ILE A 42 -14.75 31.52 -7.39
CA ILE A 42 -14.73 30.15 -7.94
C ILE A 42 -13.48 29.40 -7.46
N ALA A 43 -12.31 30.05 -7.47
CA ALA A 43 -11.09 29.46 -6.93
C ALA A 43 -11.24 29.09 -5.44
N GLY A 44 -11.91 29.94 -4.66
CA GLY A 44 -12.29 29.66 -3.28
C GLY A 44 -13.19 28.41 -3.16
N TRP A 45 -14.24 28.30 -3.99
CA TRP A 45 -15.11 27.11 -4.01
C TRP A 45 -14.35 25.84 -4.36
N LEU A 46 -13.45 25.88 -5.34
CA LEU A 46 -12.64 24.73 -5.71
C LEU A 46 -11.70 24.29 -4.57
N ALA A 47 -11.10 25.26 -3.85
CA ALA A 47 -10.27 24.97 -2.68
C ALA A 47 -11.09 24.33 -1.55
N ASP A 48 -12.26 24.88 -1.23
CA ASP A 48 -13.18 24.33 -0.23
C ASP A 48 -13.67 22.92 -0.62
N GLY A 49 -14.01 22.74 -1.89
CA GLY A 49 -14.44 21.45 -2.45
C GLY A 49 -13.34 20.39 -2.37
N PHE A 50 -12.08 20.77 -2.61
CA PHE A 50 -10.93 19.87 -2.43
C PHE A 50 -10.79 19.39 -0.98
N LEU A 51 -10.93 20.28 -0.01
CA LEU A 51 -10.88 19.91 1.41
C LEU A 51 -12.05 19.01 1.81
N LEU A 52 -13.25 19.30 1.29
CA LEU A 52 -14.44 18.49 1.52
C LEU A 52 -14.27 17.08 0.94
N TYR A 53 -13.81 16.96 -0.31
CA TYR A 53 -13.51 15.67 -0.95
C TYR A 53 -12.54 14.83 -0.11
N ARG A 54 -11.46 15.43 0.40
CA ARG A 54 -10.51 14.75 1.28
C ARG A 54 -11.15 14.26 2.56
N CYS A 55 -12.03 15.07 3.16
CA CYS A 55 -12.79 14.64 4.33
C CYS A 55 -13.64 13.40 4.00
N MET A 56 -14.34 13.39 2.86
CA MET A 56 -15.15 12.24 2.43
C MET A 56 -14.31 10.97 2.22
N VAL A 57 -13.14 11.08 1.59
CA VAL A 57 -12.22 9.95 1.38
C VAL A 57 -11.73 9.36 2.71
N ILE A 58 -11.31 10.20 3.66
CA ILE A 58 -10.80 9.78 4.98
C ILE A 58 -11.87 9.03 5.80
N PHE A 59 -13.14 9.39 5.61
CA PHE A 59 -14.26 8.74 6.29
C PHE A 59 -14.94 7.65 5.43
N HIS A 60 -14.31 7.21 4.34
CA HIS A 60 -14.81 6.15 3.45
C HIS A 60 -16.25 6.39 2.98
N LEU A 61 -16.58 7.61 2.56
CA LEU A 61 -17.91 8.00 2.06
C LEU A 61 -19.07 7.80 3.06
N LYS A 62 -18.80 7.80 4.37
CA LYS A 62 -19.83 7.80 5.41
C LYS A 62 -20.57 9.14 5.47
N PHE A 63 -21.60 9.30 4.64
CA PHE A 63 -22.32 10.55 4.40
C PHE A 63 -22.85 11.26 5.66
N TYR A 64 -23.23 10.51 6.70
CA TYR A 64 -23.76 11.08 7.95
C TYR A 64 -22.74 11.97 8.70
N ILE A 65 -21.43 11.69 8.58
CA ILE A 65 -20.37 12.48 9.24
C ILE A 65 -20.09 13.78 8.47
N VAL A 66 -20.18 13.72 7.15
CA VAL A 66 -19.86 14.85 6.24
C VAL A 66 -21.08 15.70 5.88
N THR A 67 -22.26 15.39 6.42
CA THR A 67 -23.50 16.13 6.13
C THR A 67 -23.39 17.61 6.50
N LEU A 68 -22.87 17.94 7.69
CA LEU A 68 -22.67 19.33 8.10
C LEU A 68 -21.69 20.09 7.19
N PRO A 69 -20.48 19.57 6.88
CA PRO A 69 -19.59 20.16 5.87
C PRO A 69 -20.24 20.37 4.49
N ILE A 70 -21.03 19.39 4.02
CA ILE A 70 -21.75 19.53 2.73
C ILE A 70 -22.73 20.71 2.79
N LEU A 71 -23.51 20.83 3.88
CA LEU A 71 -24.47 21.93 4.04
C LEU A 71 -23.77 23.30 4.10
N LEU A 72 -22.66 23.40 4.83
CA LEU A 72 -21.85 24.63 4.89
C LEU A 72 -21.28 25.00 3.51
N TYR A 73 -20.83 24.02 2.73
CA TYR A 73 -20.32 24.22 1.37
C TYR A 73 -21.42 24.67 0.39
N LEU A 74 -22.58 24.03 0.42
CA LEU A 74 -23.72 24.46 -0.41
C LEU A 74 -24.21 25.86 -0.02
N GLY A 75 -24.20 26.17 1.28
CA GLY A 75 -24.50 27.50 1.80
C GLY A 75 -23.49 28.56 1.33
N SER A 76 -22.20 28.25 1.33
CA SER A 76 -21.17 29.18 0.86
C SER A 76 -21.27 29.42 -0.65
N ILE A 77 -21.54 28.39 -1.47
CA ILE A 77 -21.80 28.58 -2.90
C ILE A 77 -23.00 29.51 -3.11
N SER A 78 -24.11 29.24 -2.40
CA SER A 78 -25.34 30.03 -2.53
C SER A 78 -25.12 31.50 -2.19
N MET A 79 -24.47 31.79 -1.06
CA MET A 79 -24.17 33.17 -0.64
C MET A 79 -23.13 33.83 -1.54
N GLY A 80 -22.15 33.08 -2.05
CA GLY A 80 -21.15 33.58 -2.99
C GLY A 80 -21.76 34.02 -4.33
N ILE A 81 -22.74 33.28 -4.85
CA ILE A 81 -23.49 33.67 -6.06
C ILE A 81 -24.22 34.99 -5.83
N LEU A 82 -24.96 35.12 -4.72
CA LEU A 82 -25.70 36.32 -4.38
C LEU A 82 -24.78 37.53 -4.16
N PHE A 83 -23.64 37.31 -3.51
CA PHE A 83 -22.61 38.32 -3.30
C PHE A 83 -22.04 38.85 -4.61
N LEU A 84 -21.61 37.96 -5.52
CA LEU A 84 -21.10 38.34 -6.84
C LEU A 84 -22.14 39.07 -7.67
N PHE A 85 -23.38 38.59 -7.67
CA PHE A 85 -24.47 39.23 -8.38
C PHE A 85 -24.72 40.66 -7.89
N GLN A 86 -24.75 40.86 -6.57
CA GLN A 86 -24.97 42.18 -5.98
C GLN A 86 -23.79 43.13 -6.22
N ALA A 87 -22.55 42.62 -6.16
CA ALA A 87 -21.34 43.41 -6.39
C ALA A 87 -21.11 43.78 -7.86
N SER A 88 -21.70 43.02 -8.80
CA SER A 88 -21.55 43.25 -10.24
C SER A 88 -22.61 44.21 -10.82
N ARG A 89 -23.53 44.73 -9.99
CA ARG A 89 -24.54 45.69 -10.46
C ARG A 89 -23.91 47.04 -10.84
N PRO A 90 -24.46 47.76 -11.83
CA PRO A 90 -23.97 49.09 -12.18
C PRO A 90 -23.94 50.03 -10.97
N GLY A 91 -22.80 50.67 -10.71
CA GLY A 91 -22.59 51.56 -9.55
C GLY A 91 -22.52 50.84 -8.20
N ALA A 92 -22.54 49.50 -8.18
CA ALA A 92 -22.29 48.72 -6.99
C ALA A 92 -20.80 48.36 -6.86
N SER A 93 -20.38 48.04 -5.64
CA SER A 93 -19.03 47.56 -5.33
C SER A 93 -19.09 46.42 -4.30
N LEU A 94 -17.95 45.76 -4.02
CA LEU A 94 -17.86 44.81 -2.90
C LEU A 94 -18.09 45.49 -1.54
N PHE A 95 -17.87 46.80 -1.42
CA PHE A 95 -17.95 47.53 -0.14
C PHE A 95 -19.29 48.23 0.09
N ASN A 96 -20.22 48.13 -0.86
CA ASN A 96 -21.55 48.67 -0.68
C ASN A 96 -22.34 47.82 0.34
N ARG A 97 -23.18 48.47 1.15
CA ARG A 97 -23.93 47.84 2.26
C ARG A 97 -24.71 46.58 1.86
N LEU A 98 -25.32 46.59 0.68
CA LEU A 98 -26.07 45.43 0.16
C LEU A 98 -25.15 44.25 -0.16
N SER A 99 -23.97 44.51 -0.73
CA SER A 99 -22.97 43.47 -1.02
C SER A 99 -22.41 42.89 0.28
N ILE A 100 -22.13 43.74 1.28
CA ILE A 100 -21.65 43.32 2.61
C ILE A 100 -22.62 42.33 3.27
N ASN A 101 -23.93 42.56 3.16
CA ASN A 101 -24.96 41.68 3.75
C ASN A 101 -24.91 40.24 3.22
N PHE A 102 -24.41 40.02 2.00
CA PHE A 102 -24.20 38.68 1.44
C PHE A 102 -22.75 38.19 1.57
N GLY A 103 -21.79 39.13 1.53
CA GLY A 103 -20.37 38.83 1.69
C GLY A 103 -20.03 38.26 3.07
N ILE A 104 -20.52 38.88 4.16
CA ILE A 104 -20.24 38.40 5.52
C ILE A 104 -20.68 36.93 5.70
N PRO A 105 -21.93 36.53 5.38
CA PRO A 105 -22.35 35.13 5.42
C PRO A 105 -21.47 34.22 4.56
N TYR A 106 -21.13 34.61 3.34
CA TYR A 106 -20.28 33.82 2.44
C TYR A 106 -18.91 33.49 3.07
N PHE A 107 -18.17 34.53 3.48
CA PHE A 107 -16.83 34.35 4.05
C PHE A 107 -16.87 33.62 5.40
N SER A 108 -17.92 33.83 6.19
CA SER A 108 -18.12 33.15 7.47
C SER A 108 -18.41 31.65 7.29
N LEU A 109 -19.26 31.28 6.31
CA LEU A 109 -19.59 29.90 6.00
C LEU A 109 -18.38 29.13 5.48
N SER A 110 -17.60 29.73 4.57
CA SER A 110 -16.37 29.12 4.04
C SER A 110 -15.30 28.94 5.14
N ALA A 111 -15.11 29.95 6.01
CA ALA A 111 -14.22 29.83 7.17
C ALA A 111 -14.68 28.73 8.14
N SER A 112 -15.98 28.66 8.43
CA SER A 112 -16.56 27.64 9.30
C SER A 112 -16.39 26.24 8.72
N LEU A 113 -16.62 26.07 7.42
CA LEU A 113 -16.39 24.81 6.70
C LEU A 113 -14.94 24.32 6.88
N ASN A 114 -13.97 25.21 6.68
CA ASN A 114 -12.55 24.91 6.83
C ASN A 114 -12.22 24.45 8.26
N VAL A 115 -12.72 25.16 9.27
CA VAL A 115 -12.52 24.79 10.68
C VAL A 115 -13.15 23.43 11.01
N VAL A 116 -14.40 23.19 10.57
CA VAL A 116 -15.09 21.91 10.80
C VAL A 116 -14.34 20.76 10.14
N ILE A 117 -13.94 20.90 8.88
CA ILE A 117 -13.17 19.86 8.17
C ILE A 117 -11.83 19.60 8.87
N ALA A 118 -11.12 20.65 9.28
CA ALA A 118 -9.86 20.52 10.00
C ALA A 118 -10.02 19.73 11.30
N ILE A 119 -11.07 20.02 12.08
CA ILE A 119 -11.39 19.30 13.31
C ILE A 119 -11.72 17.85 13.03
N LEU A 120 -12.56 17.56 12.03
CA LEU A 120 -12.96 16.18 11.67
C LEU A 120 -11.75 15.34 11.26
N ILE A 121 -10.91 15.85 10.35
CA ILE A 121 -9.71 15.16 9.88
C ILE A 121 -8.74 14.95 11.04
N THR A 122 -8.45 16.00 11.82
CA THR A 122 -7.51 15.94 12.94
C THR A 122 -7.98 14.96 14.01
N SER A 123 -9.25 15.01 14.38
CA SER A 123 -9.83 14.11 15.39
C SER A 123 -9.76 12.66 14.95
N ARG A 124 -10.08 12.36 13.69
CA ARG A 124 -10.00 11.00 13.15
C ARG A 124 -8.57 10.47 13.18
N LEU A 125 -7.59 11.26 12.76
CA LEU A 125 -6.17 10.89 12.78
C LEU A 125 -5.66 10.64 14.21
N LEU A 126 -6.06 11.49 15.17
CA LEU A 126 -5.68 11.33 16.57
C LEU A 126 -6.36 10.13 17.24
N LEU A 127 -7.63 9.84 16.92
CA LEU A 127 -8.36 8.67 17.43
C LEU A 127 -7.79 7.36 16.86
N PHE A 128 -7.45 7.35 15.57
CA PHE A 128 -6.78 6.21 14.94
C PHE A 128 -5.43 5.94 15.61
N ARG A 129 -4.63 6.99 15.87
CA ARG A 129 -3.39 6.89 16.65
C ARG A 129 -3.63 6.36 18.06
N ARG A 130 -4.66 6.82 18.77
CA ARG A 130 -4.99 6.32 20.12
C ARG A 130 -5.34 4.83 20.09
N THR A 131 -6.02 4.37 19.04
CA THR A 131 -6.36 2.96 18.84
C THR A 131 -5.10 2.14 18.57
N LEU A 132 -4.23 2.62 17.67
CA LEU A 132 -2.91 2.03 17.40
C LEU A 132 -2.02 1.97 18.64
N HIS A 133 -1.99 3.04 19.44
CA HIS A 133 -1.20 3.12 20.67
C HIS A 133 -1.70 2.15 21.76
N ARG A 134 -2.98 1.79 21.74
CA ARG A 134 -3.54 0.74 22.61
C ARG A 134 -3.22 -0.67 22.10
N ALA A 135 -3.03 -0.84 20.80
CA ALA A 135 -2.78 -2.14 20.17
C ALA A 135 -1.28 -2.50 20.06
N LEU A 136 -0.39 -1.51 19.89
CA LEU A 136 1.03 -1.73 19.51
C LEU A 136 2.06 -1.22 20.53
N GLY A 137 1.65 -0.71 21.69
CA GLY A 137 2.56 -0.10 22.68
C GLY A 137 3.10 1.27 22.28
N SER A 138 3.60 2.03 23.26
CA SER A 138 3.86 3.48 23.14
C SER A 138 5.06 3.87 22.26
N ALA A 139 6.04 2.97 22.11
CA ALA A 139 7.29 3.25 21.38
C ALA A 139 7.10 3.14 19.85
N GLN A 140 6.37 2.14 19.35
CA GLN A 140 6.08 1.98 17.91
C GLN A 140 5.01 2.97 17.42
N ALA A 141 4.04 3.34 18.27
CA ALA A 141 2.96 4.26 17.91
C ALA A 141 3.37 5.75 17.90
N SER A 142 4.55 6.08 18.45
CA SER A 142 5.10 7.44 18.48
C SER A 142 6.02 7.75 17.29
N SER A 143 6.55 6.74 16.61
CA SER A 143 7.36 6.90 15.38
C SER A 143 6.52 7.15 14.11
N ILE A 144 5.21 6.90 14.15
CA ILE A 144 4.32 7.14 13.00
C ILE A 144 3.88 8.62 12.97
N PRO A 145 4.07 9.37 11.86
CA PRO A 145 4.05 10.83 11.87
C PRO A 145 2.62 11.43 11.81
N TYR A 146 1.62 10.80 12.45
CA TYR A 146 0.23 11.26 12.49
C TYR A 146 0.06 12.61 13.19
N ILE A 147 0.83 12.89 14.24
CA ILE A 147 0.83 14.22 14.90
C ILE A 147 1.25 15.28 13.91
N SER A 148 2.27 14.99 13.12
CA SER A 148 2.78 15.93 12.14
C SER A 148 1.78 16.09 10.97
N ILE A 149 1.04 15.05 10.57
CA ILE A 149 -0.08 15.17 9.59
C ILE A 149 -1.24 15.99 10.14
N ALA A 150 -1.67 15.71 11.37
CA ALA A 150 -2.69 16.48 12.06
C ALA A 150 -2.27 17.95 12.22
N ALA A 151 -1.06 18.21 12.69
CA ALA A 151 -0.49 19.56 12.81
C ALA A 151 -0.41 20.26 11.46
N MET A 152 -0.01 19.57 10.39
CA MET A 152 -0.01 20.14 9.04
C MET A 152 -1.40 20.58 8.57
N VAL A 153 -2.43 19.77 8.81
CA VAL A 153 -3.82 20.09 8.45
C VAL A 153 -4.31 21.28 9.29
N VAL A 154 -4.01 21.30 10.59
CA VAL A 154 -4.36 22.40 11.50
C VAL A 154 -3.66 23.70 11.11
N GLU A 155 -2.36 23.68 10.87
CA GLU A 155 -1.56 24.86 10.45
C GLU A 155 -2.10 25.48 9.15
N SER A 156 -2.39 24.64 8.15
CA SER A 156 -2.87 25.11 6.85
C SER A 156 -4.29 25.68 6.96
N SER A 157 -5.12 25.11 7.84
CA SER A 157 -6.48 25.60 8.11
C SER A 157 -6.48 26.89 8.94
N LEU A 158 -5.49 27.05 9.83
CA LEU A 158 -5.32 28.25 10.65
C LEU A 158 -4.95 29.48 9.79
N LEU A 159 -4.15 29.29 8.74
CA LEU A 159 -3.81 30.36 7.79
C LEU A 159 -5.06 30.98 7.17
N TYR A 160 -6.00 30.15 6.68
CA TYR A 160 -7.25 30.62 6.11
C TYR A 160 -8.19 31.22 7.18
N ALA A 161 -8.31 30.58 8.34
CA ALA A 161 -9.17 31.06 9.42
C ALA A 161 -8.75 32.47 9.93
N ILE A 162 -7.44 32.69 10.14
CA ILE A 162 -6.91 33.99 10.59
C ILE A 162 -7.11 35.05 9.52
N THR A 163 -6.75 34.77 8.27
CA THR A 163 -6.89 35.74 7.18
C THR A 163 -8.35 36.08 6.90
N SER A 164 -9.25 35.12 7.02
CA SER A 164 -10.70 35.36 6.94
C SER A 164 -11.19 36.25 8.08
N LEU A 165 -10.76 36.02 9.32
CA LEU A 165 -11.15 36.87 10.46
C LEU A 165 -10.66 38.32 10.32
N LEU A 166 -9.39 38.49 9.92
CA LEU A 166 -8.76 39.79 9.67
C LEU A 166 -9.42 40.57 8.53
N PHE A 167 -10.10 39.87 7.61
CA PHE A 167 -10.90 40.49 6.58
C PHE A 167 -12.35 40.76 7.03
N VAL A 168 -13.07 39.74 7.51
CA VAL A 168 -14.51 39.79 7.79
C VAL A 168 -14.86 40.82 8.87
N ILE A 169 -14.04 40.97 9.92
CA ILE A 169 -14.31 41.94 11.00
C ILE A 169 -14.24 43.40 10.47
N PRO A 170 -13.13 43.87 9.87
CA PRO A 170 -13.09 45.19 9.26
C PRO A 170 -14.10 45.38 8.12
N TYR A 171 -14.36 44.32 7.35
CA TYR A 171 -15.30 44.36 6.24
C TYR A 171 -16.74 44.60 6.73
N GLY A 172 -17.16 43.92 7.79
CA GLY A 172 -18.45 44.16 8.43
C GLY A 172 -18.53 45.50 9.17
N ALA A 173 -17.41 46.01 9.68
CA ALA A 173 -17.31 47.36 10.22
C ALA A 173 -17.27 48.47 9.15
N ASN A 174 -17.36 48.10 7.86
CA ASN A 174 -17.23 49.01 6.72
C ASN A 174 -15.94 49.85 6.75
N SER A 175 -14.85 49.23 7.21
CA SER A 175 -13.53 49.85 7.34
C SER A 175 -12.66 49.57 6.12
N HIS A 176 -11.92 50.60 5.68
CA HIS A 176 -10.95 50.50 4.61
C HIS A 176 -9.80 49.51 4.91
N VAL A 177 -9.61 49.11 6.17
CA VAL A 177 -8.64 48.07 6.57
C VAL A 177 -8.94 46.74 5.87
N SER A 178 -10.20 46.45 5.52
CA SER A 178 -10.57 45.24 4.78
C SER A 178 -9.89 45.15 3.40
N ASN A 179 -9.58 46.29 2.76
CA ASN A 179 -8.87 46.34 1.48
C ASN A 179 -7.45 45.78 1.58
N LEU A 180 -6.81 45.87 2.75
CA LEU A 180 -5.47 45.31 2.97
C LEU A 180 -5.51 43.77 2.90
N PHE A 181 -6.58 43.18 3.40
CA PHE A 181 -6.69 41.72 3.55
C PHE A 181 -7.42 41.03 2.42
N LEU A 182 -8.21 41.73 1.60
CA LEU A 182 -8.94 41.15 0.47
C LEU A 182 -8.04 40.40 -0.53
N PRO A 183 -6.89 40.96 -0.98
CA PRO A 183 -6.00 40.24 -1.89
C PRO A 183 -5.42 38.98 -1.25
N VAL A 184 -5.03 39.07 0.03
CA VAL A 184 -4.49 37.95 0.80
C VAL A 184 -5.53 36.85 0.96
N LEU A 185 -6.77 37.21 1.27
CA LEU A 185 -7.88 36.28 1.44
C LEU A 185 -8.21 35.53 0.14
N SER A 186 -8.08 36.18 -1.02
CA SER A 186 -8.32 35.51 -2.32
C SER A 186 -7.27 34.43 -2.64
N GLN A 187 -6.07 34.54 -2.07
CA GLN A 187 -4.96 33.61 -2.32
C GLN A 187 -4.82 32.56 -1.21
N ALA A 188 -5.14 32.92 0.04
CA ALA A 188 -4.95 32.08 1.21
C ALA A 188 -5.55 30.66 1.09
N PRO A 189 -6.82 30.45 0.65
CA PRO A 189 -7.37 29.10 0.55
C PRO A 189 -6.72 28.26 -0.57
N VAL A 190 -6.29 28.90 -1.66
CA VAL A 190 -5.54 28.23 -2.74
C VAL A 190 -4.15 27.84 -2.24
N ILE A 191 -3.45 28.76 -1.57
CA ILE A 191 -2.13 28.51 -0.98
C ILE A 191 -2.24 27.41 0.08
N ALA A 192 -3.23 27.45 0.97
CA ALA A 192 -3.45 26.41 1.97
C ALA A 192 -3.66 25.03 1.32
N SER A 193 -4.51 24.96 0.29
CA SER A 193 -4.74 23.73 -0.48
C SER A 193 -3.45 23.22 -1.14
N MET A 194 -2.70 24.13 -1.77
CA MET A 194 -1.42 23.81 -2.40
C MET A 194 -0.34 23.43 -1.38
N LEU A 195 -0.31 24.01 -0.18
CA LEU A 195 0.60 23.63 0.89
C LEU A 195 0.28 22.23 1.39
N ILE A 196 -0.99 21.87 1.53
CA ILE A 196 -1.38 20.51 1.91
C ILE A 196 -0.97 19.53 0.79
N ILE A 197 -1.21 19.85 -0.49
CA ILE A 197 -0.79 19.03 -1.63
C ILE A 197 0.74 18.90 -1.67
N LEU A 198 1.45 20.02 -1.61
CA LEU A 198 2.91 20.11 -1.63
C LEU A 198 3.50 19.38 -0.43
N ARG A 199 2.88 19.39 0.74
CA ARG A 199 3.38 18.66 1.92
C ARG A 199 3.11 17.15 1.83
N VAL A 200 2.00 16.72 1.22
CA VAL A 200 1.80 15.30 0.87
C VAL A 200 2.84 14.86 -0.15
N ALA A 201 3.05 15.66 -1.20
CA ALA A 201 4.07 15.43 -2.22
C ALA A 201 5.50 15.52 -1.65
N LYS A 202 5.77 16.45 -0.74
CA LYS A 202 7.06 16.61 -0.06
C LYS A 202 7.28 15.58 1.01
N ARG A 203 6.27 14.99 1.67
CA ARG A 203 6.51 13.79 2.48
C ARG A 203 6.86 12.61 1.63
N ARG A 204 6.23 12.47 0.45
CA ARG A 204 6.69 11.55 -0.60
C ARG A 204 8.09 11.90 -1.14
N ALA A 205 8.54 13.15 -1.07
CA ALA A 205 9.86 13.60 -1.58
C ALA A 205 10.97 13.81 -0.51
N TRP A 206 10.62 13.95 0.77
CA TRP A 206 11.52 14.09 1.92
C TRP A 206 11.93 12.70 2.41
N ASP A 207 11.01 11.74 2.34
CA ASP A 207 11.34 10.31 2.39
C ASP A 207 12.32 9.93 1.27
N ALA A 208 12.29 10.64 0.13
CA ALA A 208 13.20 10.40 -0.98
C ALA A 208 14.60 11.05 -0.85
N ARG A 209 14.88 11.93 0.12
CA ARG A 209 16.19 12.64 0.19
C ARG A 209 16.75 13.00 1.58
N THR A 210 16.09 12.69 2.71
CA THR A 210 16.53 13.21 4.02
C THR A 210 17.15 12.20 5.00
N MET A 211 17.72 11.09 4.52
CA MET A 211 18.53 10.20 5.39
C MET A 211 20.05 10.32 5.20
N THR A 212 20.56 11.27 4.41
CA THR A 212 22.00 11.63 4.44
C THR A 212 22.25 12.69 5.52
N THR A 213 22.32 12.29 6.79
CA THR A 213 23.19 12.83 7.89
C THR A 213 22.82 12.10 9.20
N PRO A 214 23.79 11.54 9.95
CA PRO A 214 23.53 10.57 11.02
C PRO A 214 23.20 11.25 12.36
N MET A 215 22.25 10.67 13.11
CA MET A 215 22.18 10.84 14.56
C MET A 215 22.36 9.48 15.23
N SER A 216 23.46 9.41 15.97
CA SER A 216 24.02 8.29 16.69
C SER A 216 23.07 7.65 17.70
N THR A 217 23.05 6.31 17.66
CA THR A 217 23.07 5.36 18.78
C THR A 217 22.76 5.87 20.19
N GLY A 218 21.77 5.24 20.80
CA GLY A 218 21.48 5.33 22.23
C GLY A 218 20.33 4.41 22.66
N MET A 219 20.42 3.13 22.33
CA MET A 219 19.56 2.09 22.88
C MET A 219 20.04 1.74 24.30
N LYS A 220 19.16 1.83 25.31
CA LYS A 220 19.19 0.94 26.46
C LYS A 220 17.78 0.53 26.88
N VAL A 221 17.73 -0.76 27.20
CA VAL A 221 16.63 -1.68 27.37
C VAL A 221 16.18 -1.75 28.85
N GLU A 222 14.97 -2.30 29.05
CA GLU A 222 14.42 -2.97 30.24
C GLU A 222 13.91 -2.18 31.46
N GLY A 223 12.62 -2.36 31.73
CA GLY A 223 12.05 -2.33 33.07
C GLY A 223 11.61 -3.75 33.45
N LEU A 224 12.38 -4.41 34.32
CA LEU A 224 12.00 -5.63 35.02
C LEU A 224 12.36 -5.45 36.49
N ALA A 225 11.36 -5.35 37.36
CA ALA A 225 11.44 -5.81 38.75
C ALA A 225 10.06 -5.71 39.41
N PHE A 226 9.50 -6.85 39.83
CA PHE A 226 9.14 -7.09 41.23
C PHE A 226 9.04 -8.60 41.48
N ALA A 227 10.11 -9.16 42.04
CA ALA A 227 10.06 -10.29 42.96
C ALA A 227 11.24 -10.14 43.93
N GLN A 228 10.93 -10.03 45.22
CA GLN A 228 11.92 -9.95 46.30
C GLN A 228 12.65 -11.28 46.48
N GLY A 229 13.94 -11.22 46.85
CA GLY A 229 14.67 -12.38 47.35
C GLY A 229 16.18 -12.18 47.49
N THR A 230 16.60 -11.65 48.65
CA THR A 230 17.84 -11.96 49.41
C THR A 230 19.24 -11.85 48.75
N THR A 231 19.97 -10.82 49.20
CA THR A 231 21.39 -10.77 49.61
C THR A 231 22.30 -11.98 49.33
N ASP A 232 23.41 -11.77 48.59
CA ASP A 232 24.76 -11.71 49.19
C ASP A 232 25.88 -11.41 48.16
N SER A 233 27.01 -11.05 48.72
CA SER A 233 28.17 -10.27 48.25
C SER A 233 29.18 -10.94 47.29
N ASN A 234 29.97 -10.05 46.64
CA ASN A 234 31.37 -10.17 46.15
C ASN A 234 31.66 -10.96 44.86
N TYR A 235 32.37 -10.32 43.91
CA TYR A 235 33.73 -10.68 43.44
C TYR A 235 34.20 -9.73 42.30
N PRO A 236 35.52 -9.41 42.16
CA PRO A 236 36.05 -8.59 41.07
C PRO A 236 36.68 -9.40 39.92
N THR A 237 36.64 -8.78 38.73
CA THR A 237 37.50 -8.86 37.53
C THR A 237 38.49 -10.03 37.34
N GLY A 238 38.48 -10.65 36.15
CA GLY A 238 39.61 -11.39 35.59
C GLY A 238 39.28 -12.23 34.35
N ASP A 239 40.17 -12.17 33.36
CA ASP A 239 40.16 -12.81 32.03
C ASP A 239 39.88 -14.32 32.02
N ARG A 240 39.33 -14.85 30.90
CA ARG A 240 39.99 -15.92 30.09
C ARG A 240 39.18 -16.44 28.89
N GLU A 241 40.00 -16.80 27.91
CA GLU A 241 39.89 -17.57 26.67
C GLU A 241 38.82 -18.67 26.49
N LEU A 242 38.39 -18.77 25.22
CA LEU A 242 38.14 -19.94 24.36
C LEU A 242 37.89 -21.31 25.02
N GLY A 243 36.71 -21.87 24.70
CA GLY A 243 36.41 -23.30 24.82
C GLY A 243 35.21 -23.67 23.94
N GLU A 244 35.45 -24.59 23.01
CA GLU A 244 34.45 -25.24 22.14
C GLU A 244 33.31 -25.89 22.94
N ILE A 245 32.09 -25.86 22.41
CA ILE A 245 30.97 -26.67 22.93
C ILE A 245 30.34 -27.45 21.77
N GLN A 246 30.60 -28.76 21.76
CA GLN A 246 29.85 -29.79 21.04
C GLN A 246 28.43 -29.92 21.61
N LEU A 247 27.41 -29.86 20.75
CA LEU A 247 26.03 -30.11 21.15
C LEU A 247 25.65 -31.58 20.89
N HIS A 248 25.50 -32.36 21.96
CA HIS A 248 24.88 -33.69 21.93
C HIS A 248 23.36 -33.56 21.99
N LEU A 249 22.67 -34.06 20.96
CA LEU A 249 21.22 -34.25 20.95
C LEU A 249 20.85 -35.54 21.69
N ARG A 250 19.88 -35.45 22.60
CA ARG A 250 19.15 -36.62 23.14
C ARG A 250 17.64 -36.39 23.03
N PRO A 251 16.87 -37.35 22.50
CA PRO A 251 15.41 -37.28 22.45
C PRO A 251 14.78 -37.97 23.68
N GLN A 252 13.69 -37.41 24.17
CA GLN A 252 12.67 -38.06 25.01
C GLN A 252 11.32 -37.52 24.51
N GLY A 253 10.23 -38.27 24.39
CA GLY A 253 9.90 -39.59 24.90
C GLY A 253 8.37 -39.61 25.03
N SER A 254 7.76 -40.70 24.57
CA SER A 254 6.33 -40.96 24.53
C SER A 254 5.66 -40.98 25.92
N PHE A 255 4.37 -40.61 25.99
CA PHE A 255 3.50 -41.03 27.08
C PHE A 255 2.11 -41.45 26.58
N SER A 256 1.70 -42.61 27.11
CA SER A 256 0.49 -43.38 26.84
C SER A 256 -0.71 -42.89 27.67
N ALA A 257 -1.90 -43.23 27.17
CA ALA A 257 -3.23 -42.95 27.68
C ALA A 257 -3.51 -43.40 29.12
N ALA A 258 -4.40 -42.66 29.79
CA ALA A 258 -5.19 -43.14 30.92
C ALA A 258 -6.64 -42.60 30.84
N ASN A 259 -7.59 -43.51 31.00
CA ASN A 259 -9.04 -43.31 31.01
C ASN A 259 -9.51 -42.45 32.19
N GLY A 260 -10.50 -41.60 31.94
CA GLY A 260 -11.33 -40.98 32.97
C GLY A 260 -12.43 -40.12 32.36
N THR A 261 -13.65 -40.64 32.31
CA THR A 261 -14.87 -39.83 32.11
C THR A 261 -15.19 -39.06 33.40
N PRO A 262 -15.67 -37.81 33.27
CA PRO A 262 -17.04 -37.57 33.67
C PRO A 262 -17.83 -36.65 32.72
N SER A 263 -19.14 -36.84 32.79
CA SER A 263 -20.24 -36.28 32.01
C SER A 263 -20.64 -34.84 32.35
N SER A 264 -21.26 -34.17 31.37
CA SER A 264 -22.02 -32.89 31.40
C SER A 264 -21.15 -31.62 31.53
N MET A 265 -21.26 -30.55 30.72
CA MET A 265 -22.39 -29.96 30.02
C MET A 265 -21.94 -29.44 28.65
N SER A 266 -22.82 -29.56 27.66
CA SER A 266 -22.65 -29.04 26.29
C SER A 266 -22.81 -27.53 26.22
N ASP A 267 -21.73 -26.83 25.88
CA ASP A 267 -21.75 -25.43 25.40
C ASP A 267 -21.98 -25.43 23.86
N PRO A 268 -23.00 -24.75 23.30
CA PRO A 268 -23.35 -24.87 21.89
C PRO A 268 -22.42 -24.16 20.89
N HIS A 269 -21.30 -23.56 21.30
CA HIS A 269 -20.51 -22.68 20.41
C HIS A 269 -19.03 -23.04 20.19
N THR A 270 -18.58 -24.21 20.62
CA THR A 270 -17.22 -24.68 20.27
C THR A 270 -17.31 -25.75 19.19
N GLN A 271 -17.53 -25.34 17.93
CA GLN A 271 -17.19 -26.20 16.81
C GLN A 271 -15.68 -26.45 16.89
N ILE A 272 -15.29 -27.65 17.31
CA ILE A 272 -13.93 -28.15 17.15
C ILE A 272 -13.68 -28.15 15.65
N MET A 273 -12.99 -27.14 15.13
CA MET A 273 -12.53 -27.15 13.74
C MET A 273 -11.59 -28.35 13.60
N SER A 274 -12.06 -29.41 12.95
CA SER A 274 -11.22 -30.56 12.62
C SER A 274 -10.05 -30.06 11.78
N THR A 275 -8.82 -30.46 12.14
CA THR A 275 -7.65 -30.20 11.31
C THR A 275 -7.90 -30.76 9.91
N PRO A 276 -7.64 -29.98 8.85
CA PRO A 276 -7.88 -30.45 7.49
C PRO A 276 -6.97 -31.65 7.20
N ARG A 277 -7.46 -32.60 6.40
CA ARG A 277 -6.64 -33.70 5.91
C ARG A 277 -5.46 -33.13 5.13
N VAL A 278 -4.26 -33.66 5.37
CA VAL A 278 -3.05 -33.31 4.62
C VAL A 278 -2.50 -34.57 3.95
N VAL A 279 -2.19 -34.47 2.67
CA VAL A 279 -1.55 -35.53 1.87
C VAL A 279 -0.35 -34.94 1.15
N GLU A 280 0.80 -35.56 1.28
CA GLU A 280 2.04 -35.15 0.62
C GLU A 280 2.56 -36.29 -0.24
N GLY A 281 3.24 -35.96 -1.33
CA GLY A 281 3.77 -36.96 -2.25
C GLY A 281 4.53 -36.34 -3.41
N THR A 282 4.87 -37.17 -4.39
CA THR A 282 5.54 -36.73 -5.62
C THR A 282 4.75 -37.19 -6.84
N ILE A 283 4.88 -36.41 -7.92
CA ILE A 283 4.27 -36.67 -9.22
C ILE A 283 5.42 -36.87 -10.22
N PRO A 284 5.45 -37.97 -10.98
CA PRO A 284 6.42 -38.13 -12.04
C PRO A 284 6.19 -37.05 -13.11
N PHE A 285 7.26 -36.36 -13.51
CA PHE A 285 7.25 -35.32 -14.53
C PHE A 285 8.26 -35.69 -15.62
N GLU A 286 7.73 -36.08 -16.78
CA GLU A 286 8.54 -36.51 -17.92
C GLU A 286 8.93 -35.32 -18.79
N VAL A 287 10.22 -35.20 -19.08
CA VAL A 287 10.78 -34.15 -19.94
C VAL A 287 11.76 -34.81 -20.91
N GLY A 288 11.31 -34.98 -22.16
CA GLY A 288 12.04 -35.78 -23.14
C GLY A 288 12.10 -37.25 -22.69
N ASP A 289 13.31 -37.81 -22.59
CA ASP A 289 13.54 -39.20 -22.19
C ASP A 289 13.81 -39.36 -20.67
N GLU A 290 13.70 -38.27 -19.90
CA GLU A 290 14.01 -38.26 -18.46
C GLU A 290 12.75 -38.08 -17.61
N THR A 291 12.69 -38.77 -16.47
CA THR A 291 11.63 -38.62 -15.48
C THR A 291 12.16 -37.94 -14.22
N PHE A 292 11.58 -36.78 -13.91
CA PHE A 292 11.79 -36.07 -12.66
C PHE A 292 10.58 -36.21 -11.75
N HIS A 293 10.65 -35.62 -10.56
CA HIS A 293 9.58 -35.68 -9.57
C HIS A 293 9.26 -34.29 -9.03
N THR A 294 7.99 -33.90 -9.17
CA THR A 294 7.40 -32.69 -8.59
C THR A 294 6.75 -33.04 -7.27
N TRP A 295 7.20 -32.44 -6.17
CA TRP A 295 6.63 -32.65 -4.84
C TRP A 295 5.36 -31.80 -4.64
N TYR A 296 4.36 -32.35 -3.95
CA TYR A 296 3.12 -31.64 -3.61
C TYR A 296 2.68 -31.84 -2.17
N LYS A 297 1.82 -30.91 -1.72
CA LYS A 297 1.00 -30.97 -0.51
C LYS A 297 -0.43 -30.58 -0.81
N LEU A 298 -1.34 -31.53 -0.66
CA LEU A 298 -2.78 -31.32 -0.70
C LEU A 298 -3.32 -31.12 0.72
N VAL A 299 -3.99 -30.00 0.95
CA VAL A 299 -4.71 -29.69 2.18
C VAL A 299 -6.21 -29.67 1.89
N GLY A 300 -6.98 -30.50 2.59
CA GLY A 300 -8.39 -30.74 2.35
C GLY A 300 -8.65 -32.08 1.62
N ASP A 301 -9.83 -32.21 1.03
CA ASP A 301 -10.26 -33.43 0.34
C ASP A 301 -10.93 -33.08 -0.99
N LEU A 302 -10.34 -33.52 -2.10
CA LEU A 302 -10.84 -33.30 -3.45
C LEU A 302 -12.13 -34.07 -3.74
N THR A 303 -12.36 -35.22 -3.09
CA THR A 303 -13.46 -36.13 -3.42
C THR A 303 -14.81 -35.67 -2.88
N SER A 304 -14.79 -34.98 -1.73
CA SER A 304 -15.98 -34.44 -1.06
C SER A 304 -16.13 -32.92 -1.25
N ALA A 305 -15.21 -32.29 -1.98
CA ALA A 305 -15.16 -30.85 -2.17
C ALA A 305 -16.39 -30.33 -2.92
N LYS A 306 -17.04 -29.31 -2.34
CA LYS A 306 -18.08 -28.54 -3.03
C LYS A 306 -17.51 -27.33 -3.79
N ARG A 307 -16.26 -26.96 -3.48
CA ARG A 307 -15.53 -25.89 -4.16
C ARG A 307 -14.47 -26.51 -5.05
N PRO A 308 -14.23 -25.92 -6.24
CA PRO A 308 -13.07 -26.25 -7.03
C PRO A 308 -11.78 -26.03 -6.24
N PRO A 309 -10.76 -26.89 -6.39
CA PRO A 309 -9.50 -26.77 -5.68
C PRO A 309 -8.75 -25.52 -6.11
N LEU A 310 -8.04 -24.92 -5.14
CA LEU A 310 -7.11 -23.83 -5.38
C LEU A 310 -5.70 -24.40 -5.57
N VAL A 311 -5.11 -24.19 -6.74
CA VAL A 311 -3.71 -24.53 -7.02
C VAL A 311 -2.83 -23.31 -6.77
N VAL A 312 -1.77 -23.49 -5.99
CA VAL A 312 -0.89 -22.41 -5.51
C VAL A 312 0.45 -22.44 -6.25
N LEU A 313 0.74 -21.38 -7.00
CA LEU A 313 2.01 -21.21 -7.73
C LEU A 313 2.91 -20.27 -6.94
N HIS A 314 4.01 -20.79 -6.41
CA HIS A 314 4.97 -20.01 -5.63
C HIS A 314 5.90 -19.15 -6.52
N GLY A 315 6.57 -18.21 -5.88
CA GLY A 315 7.45 -17.22 -6.48
C GLY A 315 8.89 -17.70 -6.69
N GLY A 316 9.81 -16.73 -6.77
CA GLY A 316 11.21 -16.95 -7.13
C GLY A 316 11.50 -16.47 -8.56
N PRO A 317 11.67 -17.36 -9.56
CA PRO A 317 11.59 -18.82 -9.50
C PRO A 317 12.68 -19.44 -8.61
N GLY A 318 12.59 -20.76 -8.38
CA GLY A 318 13.54 -21.45 -7.50
C GLY A 318 13.24 -21.29 -6.01
N SER A 319 12.04 -20.85 -5.64
CA SER A 319 11.60 -20.73 -4.25
C SER A 319 10.88 -22.01 -3.77
N SER A 320 10.17 -21.98 -2.65
CA SER A 320 9.33 -23.08 -2.17
C SER A 320 7.89 -22.66 -1.92
N HIS A 321 6.98 -23.64 -1.76
CA HIS A 321 5.58 -23.35 -1.40
C HIS A 321 5.41 -22.87 0.05
N ASP A 322 6.42 -23.03 0.91
CA ASP A 322 6.30 -22.88 2.36
C ASP A 322 5.81 -21.47 2.75
N TYR A 323 6.34 -20.39 2.15
CA TYR A 323 5.86 -19.03 2.43
C TYR A 323 4.41 -18.76 1.98
N MET A 324 3.76 -19.69 1.28
CA MET A 324 2.36 -19.61 0.89
C MET A 324 1.43 -20.42 1.81
N LEU A 325 1.96 -21.14 2.80
CA LEU A 325 1.20 -21.94 3.76
C LEU A 325 0.14 -21.17 4.58
N PRO A 326 0.17 -19.83 4.77
CA PRO A 326 -0.96 -19.13 5.38
C PRO A 326 -2.30 -19.40 4.68
N LEU A 327 -2.29 -19.71 3.37
CA LEU A 327 -3.50 -20.07 2.63
C LEU A 327 -4.23 -21.30 3.19
N THR A 328 -3.56 -22.14 3.98
CA THR A 328 -4.20 -23.28 4.67
C THR A 328 -5.35 -22.86 5.60
N ASP A 329 -5.39 -21.61 6.05
CA ASP A 329 -6.51 -21.03 6.80
C ASP A 329 -7.85 -21.06 6.04
N LEU A 330 -7.79 -21.18 4.71
CA LEU A 330 -8.96 -21.26 3.85
C LEU A 330 -9.53 -22.69 3.76
N ALA A 331 -8.76 -23.71 4.12
CA ALA A 331 -9.12 -25.11 3.88
C ALA A 331 -10.42 -25.53 4.61
N ASN A 332 -10.60 -25.01 5.83
CA ASN A 332 -11.74 -25.30 6.69
C ASN A 332 -12.88 -24.28 6.60
N ARG A 333 -12.83 -23.33 5.65
CA ARG A 333 -13.96 -22.41 5.42
C ARG A 333 -15.19 -23.21 4.99
N SER A 334 -16.37 -22.61 5.10
CA SER A 334 -17.63 -23.27 4.73
C SER A 334 -18.21 -22.66 3.45
N PRO A 335 -18.29 -23.40 2.33
CA PRO A 335 -17.85 -24.79 2.15
C PRO A 335 -16.30 -24.96 2.11
N PRO A 336 -15.77 -26.14 2.48
CA PRO A 336 -14.33 -26.42 2.49
C PRO A 336 -13.69 -26.19 1.12
N LEU A 337 -12.46 -25.68 1.13
CA LEU A 337 -11.66 -25.39 -0.07
C LEU A 337 -10.43 -26.30 -0.07
N PRO A 338 -10.33 -27.28 -0.97
CA PRO A 338 -9.08 -28.01 -1.14
C PRO A 338 -8.01 -27.09 -1.73
N ILE A 339 -6.77 -27.20 -1.22
CA ILE A 339 -5.64 -26.38 -1.64
C ILE A 339 -4.48 -27.28 -1.99
N ILE A 340 -3.93 -27.10 -3.18
CA ILE A 340 -2.79 -27.86 -3.70
C ILE A 340 -1.60 -26.92 -3.75
N PHE A 341 -0.63 -27.19 -2.90
CA PHE A 341 0.71 -26.62 -2.97
C PHE A 341 1.62 -27.60 -3.68
N TYR A 342 2.62 -27.09 -4.38
CA TYR A 342 3.70 -27.89 -4.94
C TYR A 342 4.98 -27.09 -4.99
N ASP A 343 6.12 -27.77 -4.90
CA ASP A 343 7.42 -27.15 -5.15
C ASP A 343 7.73 -27.33 -6.64
N GLN A 344 8.00 -26.25 -7.36
CA GLN A 344 8.34 -26.30 -8.79
C GLN A 344 9.67 -27.04 -9.00
N ILE A 345 9.83 -27.68 -10.15
CA ILE A 345 11.03 -28.44 -10.51
C ILE A 345 12.31 -27.60 -10.31
N GLY A 346 13.34 -28.22 -9.72
CA GLY A 346 14.62 -27.56 -9.45
C GLY A 346 14.74 -26.87 -8.10
N SER A 347 13.72 -26.87 -7.24
CA SER A 347 13.82 -26.28 -5.90
C SER A 347 13.13 -27.10 -4.81
N ALA A 348 13.53 -26.83 -3.57
CA ALA A 348 12.96 -27.39 -2.35
C ALA A 348 12.86 -28.92 -2.41
N ARG A 349 11.64 -29.48 -2.34
CA ARG A 349 11.43 -30.94 -2.24
C ARG A 349 11.29 -31.63 -3.59
N SER A 350 11.23 -30.88 -4.69
CA SER A 350 11.20 -31.42 -6.04
C SER A 350 12.59 -31.85 -6.50
N THR A 351 12.69 -32.49 -7.67
CA THR A 351 14.01 -32.92 -8.18
C THR A 351 14.92 -31.72 -8.47
N HIS A 352 16.11 -31.71 -7.88
CA HIS A 352 17.15 -30.71 -8.14
C HIS A 352 17.96 -31.08 -9.38
N LEU A 353 18.33 -30.09 -10.19
CA LEU A 353 18.91 -30.29 -11.52
C LEU A 353 20.11 -29.36 -11.80
N PRO A 354 21.14 -29.32 -10.93
CA PRO A 354 22.24 -28.35 -11.05
C PRO A 354 23.08 -28.53 -12.31
N SER A 355 23.06 -29.72 -12.92
CA SER A 355 23.80 -30.03 -14.14
C SER A 355 23.07 -29.68 -15.44
N LYS A 356 21.79 -29.27 -15.38
CA LYS A 356 21.03 -28.92 -16.58
C LYS A 356 21.49 -27.56 -17.12
N PRO A 357 21.65 -27.42 -18.45
CA PRO A 357 22.12 -26.18 -19.06
C PRO A 357 21.04 -25.09 -18.99
N ALA A 358 21.43 -23.83 -19.22
CA ALA A 358 20.52 -22.68 -19.09
C ALA A 358 19.27 -22.79 -19.98
N GLU A 359 19.41 -23.38 -21.16
CA GLU A 359 18.35 -23.56 -22.16
C GLU A 359 17.28 -24.56 -21.72
N PHE A 360 17.57 -25.41 -20.73
CA PHE A 360 16.59 -26.30 -20.12
C PHE A 360 15.53 -25.51 -19.33
N TRP A 361 15.95 -24.44 -18.65
CA TRP A 361 15.12 -23.63 -17.79
C TRP A 361 14.30 -22.63 -18.62
N THR A 362 13.07 -23.01 -18.94
CA THR A 362 12.15 -22.23 -19.77
C THR A 362 10.80 -22.09 -19.09
N ILE A 363 10.03 -21.07 -19.51
CA ILE A 363 8.63 -20.92 -19.10
C ILE A 363 7.81 -22.14 -19.53
N ASP A 364 8.09 -22.71 -20.71
CA ASP A 364 7.38 -23.89 -21.23
C ASP A 364 7.58 -25.13 -20.37
N LEU A 365 8.74 -25.29 -19.73
CA LEU A 365 9.00 -26.35 -18.75
C LEU A 365 8.02 -26.24 -17.57
N PHE A 366 7.95 -25.07 -16.92
CA PHE A 366 7.08 -24.84 -15.77
C PHE A 366 5.58 -24.87 -16.13
N VAL A 367 5.23 -24.44 -17.35
CA VAL A 367 3.86 -24.57 -17.87
C VAL A 367 3.48 -26.04 -18.05
N SER A 368 4.39 -26.86 -18.59
CA SER A 368 4.17 -28.31 -18.76
C SER A 368 4.10 -29.03 -17.42
N GLU A 369 4.91 -28.61 -16.43
CA GLU A 369 4.83 -29.12 -15.06
C GLU A 369 3.47 -28.83 -14.42
N LEU A 370 2.94 -27.62 -14.60
CA LEU A 370 1.62 -27.25 -14.09
C LEU A 370 0.49 -28.05 -14.77
N GLU A 371 0.58 -28.29 -16.09
CA GLU A 371 -0.35 -29.19 -16.80
C GLU A 371 -0.31 -30.61 -16.23
N ASN A 372 0.89 -31.14 -15.96
CA ASN A 372 1.08 -32.45 -15.35
C ASN A 372 0.45 -32.53 -13.95
N LEU A 373 0.64 -31.51 -13.11
CA LEU A 373 0.02 -31.40 -11.79
C LEU A 373 -1.52 -31.41 -11.88
N ILE A 374 -2.08 -30.59 -12.76
CA ILE A 374 -3.53 -30.49 -12.98
C ILE A 374 -4.11 -31.83 -13.46
N ALA A 375 -3.40 -32.52 -14.37
CA ALA A 375 -3.80 -33.83 -14.87
C ALA A 375 -3.73 -34.91 -13.79
N TYR A 376 -2.66 -34.94 -12.99
CA TYR A 376 -2.47 -35.92 -11.92
C TYR A 376 -3.61 -35.88 -10.88
N PHE A 377 -4.06 -34.69 -10.49
CA PHE A 377 -5.19 -34.54 -9.56
C PHE A 377 -6.56 -34.69 -10.23
N ASN A 378 -6.63 -34.83 -11.54
CA ASN A 378 -7.87 -34.89 -12.33
C ASN A 378 -8.80 -33.69 -12.08
N ILE A 379 -8.22 -32.48 -12.10
CA ILE A 379 -8.93 -31.21 -11.80
C ILE A 379 -9.10 -30.31 -13.03
N SER A 380 -8.74 -30.80 -14.23
CA SER A 380 -8.75 -30.05 -15.49
C SER A 380 -10.10 -29.42 -15.85
N GLU A 381 -11.20 -30.01 -15.38
CA GLU A 381 -12.57 -29.54 -15.64
C GLU A 381 -12.97 -28.33 -14.77
N SER A 382 -12.34 -28.17 -13.59
CA SER A 382 -12.71 -27.09 -12.68
C SER A 382 -11.66 -26.89 -11.58
N PHE A 383 -10.95 -25.77 -11.63
CA PHE A 383 -9.96 -25.36 -10.61
C PHE A 383 -9.80 -23.83 -10.57
N ASP A 384 -9.26 -23.32 -9.47
CA ASP A 384 -8.87 -21.91 -9.31
C ASP A 384 -7.34 -21.83 -9.17
N LEU A 385 -6.73 -20.71 -9.60
CA LEU A 385 -5.29 -20.47 -9.49
C LEU A 385 -4.98 -19.25 -8.61
N ILE A 386 -3.95 -19.37 -7.77
CA ILE A 386 -3.26 -18.23 -7.17
C ILE A 386 -1.78 -18.33 -7.47
N GLY A 387 -1.24 -17.31 -8.11
CA GLY A 387 0.20 -17.19 -8.36
C GLY A 387 0.76 -15.99 -7.61
N GLN A 388 1.87 -16.16 -6.88
CA GLN A 388 2.56 -15.07 -6.21
C GLN A 388 3.89 -14.77 -6.89
N SER A 389 4.19 -13.49 -7.17
CA SER A 389 5.46 -13.07 -7.79
C SER A 389 5.73 -13.76 -9.14
N TRP A 390 6.83 -14.52 -9.28
CA TRP A 390 7.04 -15.41 -10.41
C TRP A 390 5.85 -16.34 -10.70
N GLY A 391 5.17 -16.87 -9.67
CA GLY A 391 3.97 -17.67 -9.84
C GLY A 391 2.83 -16.92 -10.57
N SER A 392 2.74 -15.59 -10.44
CA SER A 392 1.82 -14.78 -11.26
C SER A 392 2.21 -14.75 -12.74
N GLN A 393 3.51 -14.68 -13.03
CA GLN A 393 4.03 -14.74 -14.41
C GLN A 393 3.74 -16.12 -15.02
N LEU A 394 3.99 -17.19 -14.26
CA LEU A 394 3.68 -18.56 -14.66
C LEU A 394 2.17 -18.74 -14.93
N ALA A 395 1.30 -18.22 -14.05
CA ALA A 395 -0.15 -18.27 -14.27
C ALA A 395 -0.57 -17.54 -15.56
N ALA A 396 -0.04 -16.34 -15.79
CA ALA A 396 -0.33 -15.56 -16.99
C ALA A 396 0.14 -16.27 -18.26
N GLU A 397 1.34 -16.87 -18.24
CA GLU A 397 1.89 -17.64 -19.37
C GLU A 397 1.11 -18.93 -19.63
N PHE A 398 0.73 -19.66 -18.58
CA PHE A 398 -0.12 -20.85 -18.69
C PHE A 398 -1.44 -20.50 -19.38
N ILE A 399 -2.11 -19.42 -18.96
CA ILE A 399 -3.37 -19.00 -19.58
C ILE A 399 -3.15 -18.54 -21.01
N ALA A 400 -2.16 -17.68 -21.26
CA ALA A 400 -1.88 -17.15 -22.60
C ALA A 400 -1.54 -18.25 -23.61
N ARG A 401 -0.88 -19.34 -23.18
CA ARG A 401 -0.45 -20.44 -24.05
C ARG A 401 -1.50 -21.54 -24.19
N LYS A 402 -2.20 -21.87 -23.11
CA LYS A 402 -3.02 -23.10 -23.03
C LYS A 402 -4.52 -22.84 -23.03
N GLN A 403 -4.96 -21.63 -22.66
CA GLN A 403 -6.38 -21.28 -22.58
C GLN A 403 -7.23 -22.37 -21.85
N PRO A 404 -6.87 -22.73 -20.60
CA PRO A 404 -7.47 -23.86 -19.90
C PRO A 404 -8.96 -23.64 -19.63
N THR A 405 -9.82 -24.52 -20.13
CA THR A 405 -11.29 -24.36 -20.06
C THR A 405 -11.85 -24.54 -18.65
N GLY A 406 -11.21 -25.35 -17.81
CA GLY A 406 -11.64 -25.54 -16.41
C GLY A 406 -11.13 -24.49 -15.43
N LEU A 407 -10.32 -23.52 -15.86
CA LEU A 407 -9.90 -22.44 -14.98
C LEU A 407 -11.10 -21.52 -14.68
N ARG A 408 -11.50 -21.44 -13.41
CA ARG A 408 -12.64 -20.63 -12.97
C ARG A 408 -12.23 -19.23 -12.55
N ARG A 409 -11.20 -19.09 -11.73
CA ARG A 409 -10.73 -17.81 -11.17
C ARG A 409 -9.21 -17.77 -11.10
N LEU A 410 -8.69 -16.56 -11.22
CA LEU A 410 -7.26 -16.27 -11.14
C LEU A 410 -6.99 -15.24 -10.05
N ILE A 411 -5.96 -15.45 -9.24
CA ILE A 411 -5.41 -14.46 -8.32
C ILE A 411 -3.95 -14.21 -8.70
N LEU A 412 -3.64 -12.97 -9.07
CA LEU A 412 -2.30 -12.48 -9.36
C LEU A 412 -1.83 -11.67 -8.14
N ALA A 413 -1.09 -12.31 -7.24
CA ALA A 413 -0.62 -11.70 -6.00
C ALA A 413 0.82 -11.21 -6.13
N ASN A 414 1.03 -9.92 -5.94
CA ASN A 414 2.35 -9.28 -5.94
C ASN A 414 3.12 -9.67 -7.21
N GLY A 415 2.44 -9.61 -8.36
CA GLY A 415 2.92 -10.08 -9.66
C GLY A 415 3.22 -8.94 -10.62
N LEU A 416 4.10 -9.19 -11.59
CA LEU A 416 4.42 -8.23 -12.66
C LEU A 416 3.85 -8.64 -14.01
N ALA A 417 3.59 -7.65 -14.86
CA ALA A 417 3.21 -7.85 -16.26
C ALA A 417 4.36 -7.63 -17.26
N SER A 418 5.40 -6.90 -16.84
CA SER A 418 6.57 -6.57 -17.67
C SER A 418 7.82 -6.43 -16.82
N ALA A 419 8.91 -7.08 -17.24
CA ALA A 419 10.21 -6.98 -16.59
C ALA A 419 10.73 -5.53 -16.61
N SER A 420 10.47 -4.79 -17.68
CA SER A 420 10.86 -3.38 -17.82
C SER A 420 10.22 -2.50 -16.76
N LEU A 421 8.90 -2.62 -16.56
CA LEU A 421 8.17 -1.87 -15.51
C LEU A 421 8.69 -2.22 -14.11
N ARG A 422 8.92 -3.51 -13.84
CA ARG A 422 9.50 -3.97 -12.57
C ARG A 422 10.89 -3.39 -12.36
N ASN A 423 11.73 -3.36 -13.39
CA ASN A 423 13.09 -2.82 -13.31
C ASN A 423 13.07 -1.32 -13.01
N GLU A 424 12.20 -0.56 -13.67
CA GLU A 424 12.04 0.88 -13.40
C GLU A 424 11.57 1.13 -11.94
N ALA A 425 10.56 0.39 -11.47
CA ALA A 425 10.07 0.50 -10.11
C ALA A 425 11.17 0.14 -9.09
N ARG A 426 11.85 -0.98 -9.30
CA ARG A 426 12.96 -1.44 -8.44
C ARG A 426 14.10 -0.43 -8.39
N SER A 427 14.49 0.18 -9.51
CA SER A 427 15.51 1.24 -9.54
C SER A 427 15.11 2.45 -8.72
N LYS A 428 13.84 2.89 -8.78
CA LYS A 428 13.34 3.99 -7.95
C LYS A 428 13.38 3.65 -6.46
N LEU A 429 13.00 2.43 -6.10
CA LEU A 429 13.03 1.97 -4.71
C LEU A 429 14.46 1.80 -4.18
N MET A 430 15.39 1.37 -5.04
CA MET A 430 16.81 1.21 -4.70
C MET A 430 17.41 2.54 -4.22
N LEU A 431 17.04 3.67 -4.84
CA LEU A 431 17.50 5.01 -4.46
C LEU A 431 17.09 5.45 -3.04
N THR A 432 16.16 4.72 -2.41
CA THR A 432 15.70 5.00 -1.04
C THR A 432 16.47 4.22 0.02
N LEU A 433 17.36 3.32 -0.38
CA LEU A 433 18.20 2.56 0.55
C LEU A 433 19.41 3.39 1.01
N PRO A 434 20.10 3.00 2.09
CA PRO A 434 21.38 3.61 2.47
C PRO A 434 22.40 3.59 1.31
N GLU A 435 23.23 4.63 1.22
CA GLU A 435 24.18 4.81 0.11
C GLU A 435 25.20 3.66 0.01
N ASP A 436 25.65 3.14 1.14
CA ASP A 436 26.53 1.98 1.25
C ASP A 436 25.89 0.70 0.69
N VAL A 437 24.59 0.51 0.94
CA VAL A 437 23.82 -0.61 0.38
C VAL A 437 23.69 -0.47 -1.14
N GLN A 438 23.38 0.74 -1.61
CA GLN A 438 23.27 1.02 -3.06
C GLN A 438 24.59 0.77 -3.79
N GLU A 439 25.69 1.30 -3.29
CA GLU A 439 27.01 1.13 -3.92
C GLU A 439 27.50 -0.31 -3.83
N THR A 440 27.17 -1.05 -2.76
CA THR A 440 27.44 -2.49 -2.67
C THR A 440 26.74 -3.26 -3.80
N ILE A 441 25.42 -3.10 -3.94
CA ILE A 441 24.64 -3.78 -4.99
C ILE A 441 25.19 -3.44 -6.38
N LYS A 442 25.38 -2.15 -6.65
CA LYS A 442 25.88 -1.65 -7.94
C LYS A 442 27.28 -2.16 -8.29
N ARG A 443 28.18 -2.26 -7.30
CA ARG A 443 29.53 -2.82 -7.50
C ARG A 443 29.46 -4.29 -7.90
N HIS A 444 28.72 -5.09 -7.14
CA HIS A 444 28.58 -6.54 -7.41
C HIS A 444 27.83 -6.84 -8.71
N ASP A 445 26.80 -6.06 -9.04
CA ASP A 445 26.10 -6.17 -10.34
C ASP A 445 27.06 -5.93 -11.50
N LYS A 446 27.93 -4.92 -11.38
CA LYS A 446 28.94 -4.60 -12.40
C LYS A 446 30.04 -5.67 -12.51
N GLU A 447 30.43 -6.25 -11.39
CA GLU A 447 31.49 -7.26 -11.30
C GLU A 447 30.98 -8.68 -11.58
N GLY A 448 29.66 -8.89 -11.61
CA GLY A 448 29.04 -10.21 -11.77
C GLY A 448 29.18 -11.11 -10.53
N THR A 449 29.45 -10.52 -9.35
CA THR A 449 29.73 -11.25 -8.10
C THR A 449 28.49 -11.32 -7.19
N THR A 450 27.34 -11.67 -7.78
CA THR A 450 26.00 -11.65 -7.14
C THR A 450 25.77 -12.76 -6.10
N LEU A 451 26.72 -13.69 -5.94
CA LEU A 451 26.69 -14.70 -4.89
C LEU A 451 27.46 -14.28 -3.62
N ALA A 452 28.15 -13.14 -3.65
CA ALA A 452 28.96 -12.67 -2.52
C ALA A 452 28.08 -12.41 -1.27
N PRO A 453 28.54 -12.78 -0.06
CA PRO A 453 27.78 -12.57 1.17
C PRO A 453 27.36 -11.10 1.39
N GLU A 454 28.23 -10.14 1.08
CA GLU A 454 27.89 -8.72 1.22
C GLU A 454 26.81 -8.26 0.22
N TYR A 455 26.73 -8.86 -0.96
CA TYR A 455 25.67 -8.59 -1.93
C TYR A 455 24.33 -9.13 -1.45
N LYS A 456 24.31 -10.37 -0.95
CA LYS A 456 23.12 -10.97 -0.35
C LYS A 456 22.63 -10.16 0.85
N ALA A 457 23.54 -9.74 1.72
CA ALA A 457 23.23 -8.87 2.86
C ALA A 457 22.67 -7.51 2.42
N ALA A 458 23.20 -6.91 1.36
CA ALA A 458 22.67 -5.66 0.81
C ALA A 458 21.24 -5.84 0.25
N TRP A 459 20.97 -6.94 -0.45
CA TRP A 459 19.61 -7.28 -0.89
C TRP A 459 18.65 -7.62 0.25
N HIS A 460 19.14 -8.17 1.37
CA HIS A 460 18.31 -8.37 2.57
C HIS A 460 17.76 -7.05 3.10
N VAL A 461 18.51 -5.94 3.02
CA VAL A 461 17.99 -4.62 3.39
C VAL A 461 16.83 -4.20 2.48
N PHE A 462 16.94 -4.47 1.18
CA PHE A 462 15.84 -4.25 0.22
C PHE A 462 14.63 -5.11 0.57
N TYR A 463 14.82 -6.41 0.78
CA TYR A 463 13.74 -7.36 1.04
C TYR A 463 13.06 -7.16 2.40
N ALA A 464 13.78 -6.77 3.45
CA ALA A 464 13.18 -6.42 4.74
C ALA A 464 12.23 -5.22 4.63
N LYS A 465 12.48 -4.30 3.69
CA LYS A 465 11.64 -3.12 3.47
C LYS A 465 10.48 -3.40 2.52
N TYR A 466 10.76 -4.12 1.43
CA TYR A 466 9.88 -4.22 0.28
C TYR A 466 9.34 -5.62 -0.02
N ALA A 467 9.86 -6.68 0.61
CA ALA A 467 9.39 -8.06 0.41
C ALA A 467 8.59 -8.61 1.59
N CYS A 468 9.17 -8.58 2.80
CA CYS A 468 8.45 -8.97 4.02
C CYS A 468 8.93 -8.09 5.18
N ARG A 469 7.98 -7.37 5.76
CA ARG A 469 8.23 -6.37 6.81
C ARG A 469 8.05 -6.91 8.22
N MET A 470 7.82 -8.22 8.34
CA MET A 470 7.76 -8.88 9.64
C MET A 470 9.15 -9.00 10.24
N ASP A 471 9.24 -8.70 11.54
CA ASP A 471 10.45 -8.88 12.33
C ASP A 471 10.08 -9.50 13.69
N PRO A 472 10.53 -10.73 13.99
CA PRO A 472 11.34 -11.61 13.13
C PRO A 472 10.56 -12.13 11.91
N LEU A 473 11.30 -12.56 10.87
CA LEU A 473 10.70 -13.25 9.72
C LEU A 473 10.07 -14.58 10.14
N PRO A 474 8.91 -14.97 9.57
CA PRO A 474 8.35 -16.31 9.77
C PRO A 474 9.31 -17.41 9.33
N HIS A 475 9.29 -18.54 10.03
CA HIS A 475 10.16 -19.69 9.73
C HIS A 475 10.00 -20.18 8.28
N GLU A 476 8.76 -20.22 7.79
CA GLU A 476 8.44 -20.62 6.42
C GLU A 476 9.02 -19.66 5.38
N VAL A 477 9.05 -18.36 5.70
CA VAL A 477 9.68 -17.33 4.84
C VAL A 477 11.20 -17.49 4.86
N VAL A 478 11.80 -17.75 6.03
CA VAL A 478 13.24 -18.01 6.14
C VAL A 478 13.64 -19.24 5.33
N TYR A 479 12.96 -20.37 5.50
CA TYR A 479 13.22 -21.59 4.73
C TYR A 479 13.12 -21.34 3.22
N THR A 480 12.08 -20.61 2.80
CA THR A 480 11.88 -20.22 1.40
C THR A 480 13.05 -19.41 0.84
N LEU A 481 13.60 -18.47 1.63
CA LEU A 481 14.76 -17.67 1.24
C LEU A 481 16.04 -18.53 1.16
N GLU A 482 16.22 -19.47 2.09
CA GLU A 482 17.34 -20.43 2.04
C GLU A 482 17.31 -21.28 0.77
N GLN A 483 16.13 -21.71 0.31
CA GLN A 483 16.00 -22.44 -0.97
C GLN A 483 16.38 -21.58 -2.18
N MET A 484 16.13 -20.27 -2.13
CA MET A 484 16.55 -19.35 -3.20
C MET A 484 18.06 -19.07 -3.17
N ASP A 485 18.73 -19.36 -2.06
CA ASP A 485 20.17 -19.23 -1.88
C ASP A 485 20.95 -20.53 -2.14
N ASP A 486 20.25 -21.66 -2.30
CA ASP A 486 20.78 -22.99 -2.57
C ASP A 486 21.41 -23.07 -3.97
N ASP A 487 22.74 -23.23 -4.00
CA ASP A 487 23.57 -23.27 -5.21
C ASP A 487 23.53 -24.61 -5.96
N GLU A 488 22.86 -25.63 -5.41
CA GLU A 488 22.53 -26.88 -6.10
C GLU A 488 21.05 -26.96 -6.52
N GLY A 489 20.22 -26.02 -6.06
CA GLY A 489 18.78 -26.00 -6.27
C GLY A 489 18.27 -24.65 -6.79
N GLY A 490 17.53 -23.94 -5.94
CA GLY A 490 16.75 -22.78 -6.32
C GLY A 490 17.54 -21.60 -6.91
N ALA A 491 18.78 -21.37 -6.46
CA ALA A 491 19.63 -20.32 -7.02
C ALA A 491 20.00 -20.62 -8.48
N VAL A 492 20.21 -21.90 -8.82
CA VAL A 492 20.49 -22.35 -10.20
C VAL A 492 19.29 -22.07 -11.10
N VAL A 493 18.07 -22.36 -10.62
CA VAL A 493 16.84 -22.06 -11.37
C VAL A 493 16.72 -20.57 -11.63
N LEU A 494 16.88 -19.75 -10.58
CA LEU A 494 16.74 -18.30 -10.67
C LEU A 494 17.77 -17.68 -11.61
N ASP A 495 19.04 -18.07 -11.50
CA ASP A 495 20.14 -17.55 -12.32
C ASP A 495 19.92 -17.88 -13.80
N ASN A 496 19.58 -19.14 -14.13
CA ASN A 496 19.34 -19.55 -15.51
C ASN A 496 18.10 -18.86 -16.11
N MET A 497 17.00 -18.77 -15.36
CA MET A 497 15.79 -18.10 -15.84
C MET A 497 15.99 -16.59 -16.05
N ARG A 498 16.79 -15.93 -15.19
CA ARG A 498 17.18 -14.51 -15.36
C ARG A 498 18.02 -14.29 -16.61
N LYS A 499 19.01 -15.16 -16.86
CA LYS A 499 19.86 -15.11 -18.06
C LYS A 499 19.08 -15.37 -19.35
N ASN A 500 18.00 -16.15 -19.28
CA ASN A 500 17.18 -16.51 -20.43
C ASN A 500 16.17 -15.41 -20.80
N ILE A 501 15.17 -15.17 -19.94
CA ILE A 501 14.05 -14.27 -20.30
C ILE A 501 13.60 -13.36 -19.16
N LEU A 502 13.72 -13.76 -17.89
CA LEU A 502 13.01 -13.09 -16.80
C LEU A 502 13.55 -11.70 -16.45
N GLU A 503 14.85 -11.46 -16.57
CA GLU A 503 15.42 -10.23 -16.00
C GLU A 503 15.11 -8.99 -16.84
N TYR A 504 15.15 -9.11 -18.17
CA TYR A 504 15.06 -7.97 -19.07
C TYR A 504 13.99 -8.12 -20.15
N ASP A 505 13.76 -9.33 -20.66
CA ASP A 505 12.98 -9.54 -21.90
C ASP A 505 11.54 -10.00 -21.66
N TRP A 506 11.20 -10.47 -20.46
CA TRP A 506 9.87 -11.00 -20.19
C TRP A 506 8.81 -9.88 -20.18
N ASP A 507 7.80 -10.05 -21.03
CA ASP A 507 6.64 -9.17 -21.12
C ASP A 507 5.42 -9.97 -21.59
N VAL A 508 4.30 -9.86 -20.87
CA VAL A 508 3.02 -10.49 -21.24
C VAL A 508 1.96 -9.44 -21.59
N THR A 509 2.30 -8.15 -21.57
CA THR A 509 1.34 -7.05 -21.67
C THR A 509 0.54 -7.07 -22.96
N ASP A 510 1.07 -7.59 -24.06
CA ASP A 510 0.37 -7.77 -25.33
C ASP A 510 -0.64 -8.94 -25.30
N ARG A 511 -0.42 -9.94 -24.44
CA ARG A 511 -1.22 -11.16 -24.29
C ARG A 511 -2.16 -11.16 -23.07
N ILE A 512 -2.14 -10.14 -22.20
CA ILE A 512 -3.03 -10.06 -21.01
C ILE A 512 -4.51 -10.22 -21.38
N HIS A 513 -4.93 -9.72 -22.55
CA HIS A 513 -6.31 -9.82 -23.04
C HIS A 513 -6.80 -11.26 -23.25
N LEU A 514 -5.88 -12.25 -23.25
CA LEU A 514 -6.21 -13.67 -23.29
C LEU A 514 -6.68 -14.21 -21.93
N ILE A 515 -6.51 -13.46 -20.84
CA ILE A 515 -7.02 -13.79 -19.51
C ILE A 515 -8.49 -13.35 -19.43
N ARG A 516 -9.41 -14.30 -19.61
CA ARG A 516 -10.87 -14.04 -19.67
C ARG A 516 -11.63 -14.41 -18.41
N VAL A 517 -10.97 -15.11 -17.49
CA VAL A 517 -11.56 -15.53 -16.20
C VAL A 517 -11.59 -14.36 -15.23
N PRO A 518 -12.56 -14.33 -14.28
CA PRO A 518 -12.50 -13.41 -13.15
C PRO A 518 -11.11 -13.42 -12.51
N THR A 519 -10.52 -12.24 -12.38
CA THR A 519 -9.17 -12.06 -11.86
C THR A 519 -9.16 -11.11 -10.69
N LEU A 520 -8.42 -11.46 -9.64
CA LEU A 520 -8.09 -10.58 -8.53
C LEU A 520 -6.60 -10.26 -8.58
N ILE A 521 -6.28 -8.97 -8.59
CA ILE A 521 -4.92 -8.45 -8.41
C ILE A 521 -4.76 -8.07 -6.95
N ILE A 522 -3.63 -8.48 -6.35
CA ILE A 522 -3.23 -8.10 -5.00
C ILE A 522 -1.83 -7.51 -5.07
N ASN A 523 -1.57 -6.40 -4.36
CA ASN A 523 -0.21 -5.94 -4.04
C ASN A 523 -0.21 -5.15 -2.72
N GLY A 524 0.96 -5.00 -2.10
CA GLY A 524 1.15 -4.16 -0.92
C GLY A 524 1.47 -2.69 -1.23
N GLU A 525 1.21 -1.79 -0.28
CA GLU A 525 1.68 -0.40 -0.32
C GLU A 525 3.19 -0.26 -0.37
N TYR A 526 3.90 -1.20 0.27
CA TYR A 526 5.35 -1.24 0.33
C TYR A 526 5.93 -2.33 -0.56
N ASP A 527 5.19 -2.81 -1.55
CA ASP A 527 5.65 -3.87 -2.45
C ASP A 527 6.61 -3.33 -3.51
N TYR A 528 7.64 -4.11 -3.88
CA TYR A 528 8.47 -3.82 -5.05
C TYR A 528 7.80 -4.14 -6.39
N MET A 529 6.68 -4.87 -6.36
CA MET A 529 5.67 -4.88 -7.42
C MET A 529 4.68 -3.74 -7.18
N THR A 530 5.14 -2.53 -7.48
CA THR A 530 4.37 -1.30 -7.26
C THR A 530 3.11 -1.26 -8.12
N ASP A 531 2.26 -0.27 -7.87
CA ASP A 531 1.02 -0.08 -8.61
C ASP A 531 1.25 -0.01 -10.13
N GLU A 532 2.32 0.64 -10.57
CA GLU A 532 2.68 0.73 -12.00
C GLU A 532 3.07 -0.62 -12.61
N VAL A 533 3.64 -1.52 -11.80
CA VAL A 533 4.05 -2.87 -12.22
C VAL A 533 2.84 -3.80 -12.40
N CYS A 534 1.85 -3.68 -11.52
CA CYS A 534 0.61 -4.46 -11.57
C CYS A 534 -0.45 -3.87 -12.49
N ALA A 535 -0.44 -2.55 -12.71
CA ALA A 535 -1.46 -1.81 -13.46
C ALA A 535 -1.82 -2.39 -14.84
N PRO A 536 -0.88 -2.94 -15.65
CA PRO A 536 -1.26 -3.50 -16.94
C PRO A 536 -2.30 -4.62 -16.84
N PHE A 537 -2.28 -5.44 -15.78
CA PHE A 537 -3.32 -6.45 -15.57
C PHE A 537 -4.68 -5.81 -15.32
N PHE A 538 -4.75 -4.72 -14.53
CA PHE A 538 -5.99 -4.04 -14.24
C PHE A 538 -6.60 -3.38 -15.48
N TRP A 539 -5.76 -2.81 -16.35
CA TRP A 539 -6.24 -2.11 -17.54
C TRP A 539 -6.60 -3.02 -18.71
N LYS A 540 -6.04 -4.23 -18.77
CA LYS A 540 -6.16 -5.12 -19.94
C LYS A 540 -6.94 -6.41 -19.69
N ILE A 541 -7.32 -6.72 -18.45
CA ILE A 541 -8.22 -7.83 -18.13
C ILE A 541 -9.65 -7.31 -17.99
N ASP A 542 -10.59 -7.88 -18.73
CA ASP A 542 -11.99 -7.42 -18.74
C ASP A 542 -12.71 -7.58 -17.39
N ARG A 543 -12.43 -8.69 -16.68
CA ARG A 543 -13.12 -9.08 -15.43
C ARG A 543 -12.18 -9.05 -14.25
N VAL A 544 -11.75 -7.86 -13.86
CA VAL A 544 -10.70 -7.69 -12.86
C VAL A 544 -11.13 -6.86 -11.65
N LYS A 545 -10.67 -7.28 -10.47
CA LYS A 545 -10.69 -6.51 -9.23
C LYS A 545 -9.26 -6.31 -8.76
N TRP A 546 -8.98 -5.19 -8.12
CA TRP A 546 -7.66 -4.91 -7.56
C TRP A 546 -7.81 -4.49 -6.10
N VAL A 547 -7.09 -5.18 -5.22
CA VAL A 547 -7.02 -4.88 -3.79
C VAL A 547 -5.58 -4.59 -3.40
N LYS A 548 -5.36 -3.38 -2.86
CA LYS A 548 -4.07 -2.97 -2.33
C LYS A 548 -4.07 -3.06 -0.81
N PHE A 549 -3.05 -3.71 -0.24
CA PHE A 549 -2.89 -3.95 1.19
C PHE A 549 -2.04 -2.83 1.81
N ALA A 550 -2.67 -1.99 2.64
CA ALA A 550 -2.12 -0.70 3.03
C ALA A 550 -0.94 -0.79 4.01
N LEU A 551 -0.81 -1.91 4.73
CA LEU A 551 0.27 -2.12 5.70
C LEU A 551 1.22 -3.25 5.29
N SER A 552 1.09 -3.75 4.06
CA SER A 552 1.88 -4.86 3.53
C SER A 552 2.89 -4.43 2.47
N SER A 553 3.88 -5.28 2.27
CA SER A 553 4.80 -5.30 1.14
C SER A 553 4.47 -6.48 0.21
N HIS A 554 5.43 -7.30 -0.18
CA HIS A 554 5.28 -8.40 -1.13
C HIS A 554 4.63 -9.66 -0.53
N MET A 555 4.42 -9.69 0.79
CA MET A 555 3.90 -10.84 1.53
C MET A 555 2.67 -10.49 2.41
N PRO A 556 1.60 -9.91 1.84
CA PRO A 556 0.39 -9.56 2.59
C PRO A 556 -0.28 -10.75 3.29
N GLN A 557 -0.07 -11.98 2.80
CA GLN A 557 -0.55 -13.20 3.44
C GLN A 557 0.08 -13.46 4.82
N TRP A 558 1.23 -12.85 5.10
CA TRP A 558 1.88 -12.85 6.41
C TRP A 558 1.62 -11.55 7.17
N GLU A 559 1.76 -10.41 6.49
CA GLU A 559 1.73 -9.08 7.12
C GLU A 559 0.31 -8.61 7.50
N GLU A 560 -0.71 -9.00 6.73
CA GLU A 560 -2.13 -8.70 6.96
C GLU A 560 -2.99 -9.97 6.81
N ARG A 561 -2.53 -11.10 7.39
CA ARG A 561 -3.07 -12.47 7.18
C ARG A 561 -4.59 -12.58 7.25
N GLU A 562 -5.23 -12.08 8.31
CA GLU A 562 -6.69 -12.15 8.46
C GLU A 562 -7.42 -11.47 7.29
N ARG A 563 -7.04 -10.23 7.00
CA ARG A 563 -7.60 -9.45 5.89
C ARG A 563 -7.32 -10.10 4.55
N TYR A 564 -6.14 -10.67 4.38
CA TYR A 564 -5.76 -11.39 3.17
C TYR A 564 -6.68 -12.58 2.92
N MET A 565 -6.95 -13.39 3.95
CA MET A 565 -7.86 -14.53 3.85
C MET A 565 -9.30 -14.09 3.56
N GLU A 566 -9.79 -13.00 4.17
CA GLU A 566 -11.12 -12.44 3.85
C GLU A 566 -11.26 -12.09 2.36
N VAL A 567 -10.25 -11.40 1.82
CA VAL A 567 -10.25 -10.94 0.42
C VAL A 567 -10.17 -12.13 -0.54
N VAL A 568 -9.28 -13.07 -0.27
CA VAL A 568 -9.09 -14.27 -1.11
C VAL A 568 -10.33 -15.16 -1.05
N ASP A 569 -10.84 -15.48 0.15
CA ASP A 569 -12.03 -16.34 0.28
C ASP A 569 -13.27 -15.68 -0.33
N GLY A 570 -13.47 -14.39 -0.08
CA GLY A 570 -14.59 -13.63 -0.63
C GLY A 570 -14.56 -13.55 -2.15
N PHE A 571 -13.38 -13.57 -2.78
CA PHE A 571 -13.24 -13.62 -4.23
C PHE A 571 -13.52 -15.03 -4.78
N LEU A 572 -12.93 -16.06 -4.17
CA LEU A 572 -13.11 -17.46 -4.58
C LEU A 572 -14.54 -17.97 -4.35
N GLY A 573 -15.26 -17.41 -3.38
CA GLY A 573 -16.63 -17.77 -3.02
C GLY A 573 -17.75 -17.06 -3.79
N GLN A 574 -17.43 -16.06 -4.64
CA GLN A 574 -18.43 -15.47 -5.54
C GLN A 574 -18.97 -16.53 -6.50
N ALA A 575 -20.25 -16.48 -6.87
CA ALA A 575 -20.84 -17.40 -7.86
C ALA A 575 -20.33 -17.11 -9.27
#